data_AF-A0A925EB54-F1
#
_entry.id   AF-A0A925EB54-F1
#
_cell.length_a   1.000
_cell.length_b   1.000
_cell.length_c   1.000
_cell.angle_alpha   90.00
_cell.angle_beta   90.00
_cell.angle_gamma   90.00
#
_symmetry.space_group_name_H-M   'P 1'
#
loop_
_entity.id
_entity.type
_entity.pdbx_description
1 polymer ?
#
loop_
_entity_poly.entity_id
_entity_poly.type
_entity_poly.pdbx_seq_one_letter_code
_entity_poly.pdbx_strand_id
1 'polypeptide(L)'
;MKRIFTLSAIVLSVTLFLSSCVKNQYHGENNDNSYWLSKEQGEVVYSDTYCSYYVVETYYGFNIVRAYGSYKPYEGSIVYGNFSSPGTRDLYNQSSGVVFTGTVTDYWLSYIEAQDALDFYCPYGKSADGQTIKREFKKSTTLKK
;
A
#
# COMPACT_ATOMS: atom_id res chain seq x y z
N MET A 1 39.98 -11.01 54.38
CA MET A 1 38.55 -11.08 53.97
C MET A 1 37.98 -9.79 53.36
N LYS A 2 38.64 -8.62 53.39
CA LYS A 2 38.07 -7.37 52.84
C LYS A 2 38.07 -7.25 51.31
N ARG A 3 39.00 -7.94 50.61
CA ARG A 3 39.18 -7.86 49.14
C ARG A 3 38.10 -8.59 48.32
N ILE A 4 37.46 -9.59 48.92
CA ILE A 4 36.39 -10.37 48.26
C ILE A 4 35.10 -9.53 48.19
N PHE A 5 34.81 -8.75 49.23
CA PHE A 5 33.66 -7.84 49.28
C PHE A 5 33.78 -6.69 48.28
N THR A 6 34.99 -6.18 48.03
CA THR A 6 35.21 -5.11 47.03
C THR A 6 35.06 -5.63 45.61
N LEU A 7 35.52 -6.85 45.31
CA LEU A 7 35.41 -7.44 43.98
C LEU A 7 33.95 -7.77 43.62
N SER A 8 33.18 -8.26 44.58
CA SER A 8 31.75 -8.55 44.39
C SER A 8 30.93 -7.27 44.13
N ALA A 9 31.24 -6.17 44.82
CA ALA A 9 30.59 -4.88 44.57
C ALA A 9 30.85 -4.32 43.17
N ILE A 10 32.09 -4.48 42.66
CA ILE A 10 32.46 -4.01 41.31
C ILE A 10 31.75 -4.85 40.24
N VAL A 11 31.74 -6.18 40.39
CA VAL A 11 31.07 -7.08 39.44
C VAL A 11 29.56 -6.80 39.39
N LEU A 12 28.92 -6.59 40.55
CA LEU A 12 27.49 -6.27 40.61
C LEU A 12 27.15 -4.93 39.95
N SER A 13 28.05 -3.94 40.07
CA SER A 13 27.88 -2.64 39.44
C SER A 13 27.98 -2.75 37.91
N VAL A 14 28.98 -3.48 37.41
CA VAL A 14 29.19 -3.67 35.96
C VAL A 14 28.06 -4.45 35.31
N THR A 15 27.50 -5.46 35.98
CA THR A 15 26.35 -6.21 35.43
C THR A 15 25.07 -5.38 35.37
N LEU A 16 24.85 -4.46 36.32
CA LEU A 16 23.72 -3.53 36.29
C LEU A 16 23.84 -2.49 35.16
N PHE A 17 25.05 -2.02 34.87
CA PHE A 17 25.26 -1.09 33.74
C PHE A 17 25.20 -1.77 32.37
N LEU A 18 25.60 -3.04 32.27
CA LEU A 18 25.52 -3.78 31.01
C LEU A 18 24.11 -4.32 30.72
N SER A 19 23.26 -4.50 31.74
CA SER A 19 21.86 -4.90 31.54
C SER A 19 20.95 -3.74 31.12
N SER A 20 21.34 -2.48 31.30
CA SER A 20 20.57 -1.32 30.80
C SER A 20 20.66 -1.12 29.29
N CYS A 21 21.61 -1.79 28.62
CA CYS A 21 21.69 -1.85 27.17
C CYS A 21 20.97 -3.10 26.63
N VAL A 22 19.71 -3.29 27.02
CA VAL A 22 18.83 -4.13 26.21
C VAL A 22 18.47 -3.33 24.96
N LYS A 23 18.62 -3.95 23.77
CA LYS A 23 18.02 -3.41 22.54
C LYS A 23 16.55 -3.18 22.88
N ASN A 24 16.14 -1.93 22.94
CA ASN A 24 14.75 -1.57 23.13
C ASN A 24 14.03 -2.11 21.89
N GLN A 25 13.51 -3.34 21.95
CA GLN A 25 12.53 -3.79 21.01
C GLN A 25 11.29 -2.98 21.37
N TYR A 26 11.22 -1.81 20.75
CA TYR A 26 9.99 -1.06 20.64
C TYR A 26 8.99 -2.04 20.01
N HIS A 27 8.26 -2.77 20.85
CA HIS A 27 7.00 -3.40 20.48
C HIS A 27 6.01 -2.24 20.31
N GLY A 28 6.27 -1.45 19.26
CA GLY A 28 5.31 -0.50 18.76
C GLY A 28 4.15 -1.33 18.25
N GLU A 29 2.98 -1.10 18.82
CA GLU A 29 1.75 -1.25 18.06
C GLU A 29 1.97 -0.61 16.68
N ASN A 30 1.99 -1.44 15.63
CA ASN A 30 1.73 -1.05 14.25
C ASN A 30 2.61 0.07 13.65
N ASN A 31 3.95 -0.04 13.67
CA ASN A 31 4.80 0.92 12.94
C ASN A 31 5.89 0.27 12.06
N ASP A 32 5.57 -0.89 11.48
CA ASP A 32 6.30 -1.51 10.37
C ASP A 32 5.94 -0.87 9.00
N ASN A 33 5.44 0.38 9.02
CA ASN A 33 5.13 1.13 7.80
C ASN A 33 6.38 1.37 6.93
N SER A 34 7.58 1.30 7.52
CA SER A 34 8.84 1.45 6.78
C SER A 34 8.96 0.48 5.61
N TYR A 35 8.47 -0.75 5.75
CA TYR A 35 8.44 -1.71 4.65
C TYR A 35 7.54 -1.21 3.51
N TRP A 36 6.32 -0.79 3.82
CA TRP A 36 5.35 -0.36 2.82
C TRP A 36 5.71 0.96 2.16
N LEU A 37 6.19 1.93 2.94
CA LEU A 37 6.64 3.23 2.45
C LEU A 37 7.90 3.14 1.57
N SER A 38 8.62 2.01 1.61
CA SER A 38 9.71 1.71 0.67
C SER A 38 9.24 1.18 -0.69
N LYS A 39 7.94 0.87 -0.84
CA LYS A 39 7.34 0.33 -2.07
C LYS A 39 6.88 1.45 -3.00
N GLU A 40 6.49 1.05 -4.22
CA GLU A 40 5.92 1.97 -5.20
C GLU A 40 4.64 2.59 -4.63
N GLN A 41 4.56 3.92 -4.67
CA GLN A 41 3.38 4.67 -4.29
C GLN A 41 2.45 4.81 -5.50
N GLY A 42 1.15 4.65 -5.25
CA GLY A 42 0.09 4.98 -6.19
C GLY A 42 -1.07 5.70 -5.52
N GLU A 43 -1.88 6.37 -6.33
CA GLU A 43 -3.13 6.99 -5.92
C GLU A 43 -4.29 6.35 -6.67
N VAL A 44 -5.35 6.02 -5.95
CA VAL A 44 -6.55 5.42 -6.55
C VAL A 44 -7.30 6.52 -7.30
N VAL A 45 -7.23 6.50 -8.62
CA VAL A 45 -7.85 7.54 -9.48
C VAL A 45 -9.25 7.18 -9.95
N TYR A 46 -9.67 5.92 -9.75
CA TYR A 46 -11.03 5.48 -9.98
C TYR A 46 -11.35 4.26 -9.13
N SER A 47 -12.52 4.26 -8.49
CA SER A 47 -13.06 3.10 -7.76
C SER A 47 -14.59 3.20 -7.72
N ASP A 48 -15.28 2.15 -8.16
CA ASP A 48 -16.74 2.11 -8.23
C ASP A 48 -17.31 1.00 -7.33
N THR A 49 -18.46 1.21 -6.70
CA THR A 49 -19.04 0.25 -5.74
C THR A 49 -19.40 -1.11 -6.36
N TYR A 50 -19.77 -1.14 -7.64
CA TYR A 50 -20.31 -2.34 -8.31
C TYR A 50 -19.26 -3.15 -9.06
N CYS A 51 -18.09 -2.55 -9.33
CA CYS A 51 -16.97 -3.17 -10.01
C CYS A 51 -15.89 -3.65 -9.02
N SER A 52 -15.41 -4.89 -9.13
CA SER A 52 -14.31 -5.38 -8.27
C SER A 52 -12.94 -4.80 -8.64
N TYR A 53 -12.85 -4.10 -9.77
CA TYR A 53 -11.63 -3.48 -10.26
C TYR A 53 -11.59 -1.99 -9.91
N TYR A 54 -10.39 -1.48 -9.72
CA TYR A 54 -10.12 -0.08 -9.48
C TYR A 54 -8.83 0.31 -10.20
N VAL A 55 -8.65 1.61 -10.42
CA VAL A 55 -7.52 2.15 -11.18
C VAL A 55 -6.59 2.87 -10.22
N VAL A 56 -5.30 2.52 -10.30
CA VAL A 56 -4.24 3.17 -9.53
C VAL A 56 -3.31 3.89 -10.50
N GLU A 57 -3.18 5.20 -10.35
CA GLU A 57 -2.13 5.95 -11.02
C GLU A 57 -0.84 5.85 -10.21
N THR A 58 0.25 5.49 -10.88
CA THR A 58 1.61 5.52 -10.36
C THR A 58 2.47 6.44 -11.24
N TYR A 59 3.72 6.64 -10.85
CA TYR A 59 4.68 7.45 -11.62
C TYR A 59 4.80 6.97 -13.08
N TYR A 60 4.70 5.65 -13.31
CA TYR A 60 4.90 5.03 -14.63
C TYR A 60 3.65 4.99 -15.50
N GLY A 61 2.46 5.26 -14.96
CA GLY A 61 1.21 5.16 -15.72
C GLY A 61 0.03 4.74 -14.86
N PHE A 62 -0.98 4.18 -15.51
CA PHE A 62 -2.18 3.66 -14.87
C PHE A 62 -2.10 2.14 -14.73
N ASN A 63 -2.69 1.62 -13.67
CA ASN A 63 -2.67 0.20 -13.35
C ASN A 63 -4.08 -0.25 -13.01
N ILE A 64 -4.48 -1.41 -13.50
CA ILE A 64 -5.77 -2.02 -13.23
C ILE A 64 -5.57 -3.07 -12.14
N VAL A 65 -6.29 -2.90 -11.04
CA VAL A 65 -6.16 -3.78 -9.88
C VAL A 65 -7.51 -4.37 -9.52
N ARG A 66 -7.58 -5.69 -9.42
CA ARG A 66 -8.72 -6.41 -8.89
C ARG A 66 -8.62 -6.50 -7.38
N ALA A 67 -9.63 -5.98 -6.68
CA ALA A 67 -9.79 -6.18 -5.25
C ALA A 67 -10.37 -7.58 -4.94
N TYR A 68 -10.00 -8.12 -3.78
CA TYR A 68 -10.58 -9.35 -3.24
C TYR A 68 -11.21 -9.11 -1.87
N GLY A 69 -12.19 -9.95 -1.54
CA GLY A 69 -12.88 -9.89 -0.25
C GLY A 69 -13.78 -8.67 -0.13
N SER A 70 -13.88 -8.14 1.10
CA SER A 70 -14.78 -7.04 1.46
C SER A 70 -14.11 -5.66 1.43
N TYR A 71 -12.83 -5.57 1.05
CA TYR A 71 -12.08 -4.33 1.08
C TYR A 71 -11.63 -3.92 -0.33
N LYS A 72 -12.00 -2.70 -0.71
CA LYS A 72 -11.51 -2.03 -1.91
C LYS A 72 -11.22 -0.57 -1.58
N PRO A 73 -10.02 -0.06 -1.89
CA PRO A 73 -9.70 1.35 -1.67
C PRO A 73 -10.69 2.28 -2.36
N TYR A 74 -11.04 3.38 -1.68
CA TYR A 74 -11.82 4.46 -2.28
C TYR A 74 -10.95 5.32 -3.18
N GLU A 75 -11.59 5.98 -4.12
CA GLU A 75 -10.95 7.00 -4.95
C GLU A 75 -10.30 8.10 -4.09
N GLY A 76 -9.08 8.51 -4.47
CA GLY A 76 -8.20 9.41 -3.71
C GLY A 76 -7.34 8.71 -2.64
N SER A 77 -7.52 7.42 -2.38
CA SER A 77 -6.68 6.70 -1.41
C SER A 77 -5.24 6.58 -1.90
N ILE A 78 -4.28 6.76 -1.01
CA ILE A 78 -2.87 6.52 -1.27
C ILE A 78 -2.53 5.09 -0.90
N VAL A 79 -1.99 4.35 -1.86
CA VAL A 79 -1.67 2.94 -1.75
C VAL A 79 -0.20 2.69 -2.05
N TYR A 80 0.39 1.72 -1.35
CA TYR A 80 1.76 1.29 -1.51
C TYR A 80 1.82 -0.19 -1.84
N GLY A 81 2.67 -0.57 -2.79
CA GLY A 81 2.82 -1.95 -3.20
C GLY A 81 3.76 -2.11 -4.38
N ASN A 82 3.74 -3.27 -5.01
CA ASN A 82 4.32 -3.43 -6.34
C ASN A 82 3.19 -3.27 -7.36
N PHE A 83 3.20 -2.23 -8.18
CA PHE A 83 2.23 -2.06 -9.28
C PHE A 83 2.87 -2.36 -10.64
N SER A 84 4.20 -2.41 -10.70
CA SER A 84 5.00 -2.58 -11.92
C SER A 84 5.15 -4.03 -12.43
N SER A 85 4.26 -4.93 -12.04
CA SER A 85 4.21 -6.30 -12.58
C SER A 85 2.83 -6.92 -12.40
N PRO A 86 2.42 -7.92 -13.20
CA PRO A 86 1.12 -8.57 -13.03
C PRO A 86 1.16 -9.61 -11.90
N GLY A 87 0.02 -9.86 -11.25
CA GLY A 87 -0.15 -10.92 -10.25
C GLY A 87 -0.76 -10.48 -8.90
N THR A 88 -1.09 -11.47 -8.08
CA THR A 88 -1.71 -11.30 -6.75
C THR A 88 -0.66 -11.02 -5.69
N ARG A 89 -0.91 -10.03 -4.84
CA ARG A 89 -0.02 -9.61 -3.76
C ARG A 89 -0.75 -8.77 -2.72
N ASP A 90 -0.09 -8.57 -1.60
CA ASP A 90 -0.56 -7.64 -0.59
C ASP A 90 -0.13 -6.21 -0.92
N LEU A 91 -1.04 -5.29 -0.66
CA LEU A 91 -0.96 -3.86 -0.87
C LEU A 91 -1.32 -3.18 0.44
N TYR A 92 -0.78 -1.98 0.66
CA TYR A 92 -1.05 -1.20 1.85
C TYR A 92 -1.77 0.09 1.49
N ASN A 93 -2.98 0.27 2.00
CA ASN A 93 -3.67 1.55 1.93
C ASN A 93 -3.19 2.41 3.11
N GLN A 94 -2.38 3.41 2.80
CA GLN A 94 -1.84 4.34 3.79
C GLN A 94 -2.93 5.25 4.36
N SER A 95 -3.91 5.62 3.54
CA SER A 95 -5.00 6.52 3.96
C SER A 95 -5.93 5.87 4.98
N SER A 96 -6.10 4.54 4.94
CA SER A 96 -6.90 3.81 5.94
C SER A 96 -6.08 2.95 6.91
N GLY A 97 -4.76 2.84 6.72
CA GLY A 97 -3.87 2.03 7.55
C GLY A 97 -4.08 0.51 7.42
N VAL A 98 -4.62 0.02 6.29
CA VAL A 98 -5.00 -1.40 6.12
C VAL A 98 -4.13 -2.08 5.07
N VAL A 99 -3.66 -3.28 5.37
CA VAL A 99 -3.06 -4.20 4.39
C VAL A 99 -4.16 -5.09 3.80
N PHE A 100 -4.17 -5.21 2.47
CA PHE A 100 -5.20 -5.97 1.75
C PHE A 100 -4.61 -6.63 0.51
N THR A 101 -5.22 -7.72 0.06
CA THR A 101 -4.77 -8.47 -1.11
C THR A 101 -5.46 -7.97 -2.38
N GLY A 102 -4.67 -7.74 -3.44
CA GLY A 102 -5.15 -7.37 -4.77
C GLY A 102 -4.38 -8.10 -5.88
N THR A 103 -4.99 -8.22 -7.06
CA THR A 103 -4.29 -8.69 -8.27
C THR A 103 -4.10 -7.51 -9.21
N VAL A 104 -2.85 -7.15 -9.48
CA VAL A 104 -2.55 -6.23 -10.60
C VAL A 104 -2.71 -7.04 -11.88
N THR A 105 -3.69 -6.69 -12.71
CA THR A 105 -3.90 -7.37 -14.00
C THR A 105 -3.07 -6.71 -15.08
N ASP A 106 -3.11 -5.38 -15.12
CA ASP A 106 -2.45 -4.56 -16.14
C ASP A 106 -1.75 -3.38 -15.47
N TYR A 107 -0.63 -2.96 -16.03
CA TYR A 107 0.26 -1.98 -15.43
C TYR A 107 0.93 -1.12 -16.49
N TRP A 108 1.38 0.07 -16.08
CA TRP A 108 2.06 1.06 -16.93
C TRP A 108 1.23 1.45 -18.18
N LEU A 109 -0.09 1.43 -18.06
CA LEU A 109 -0.98 1.82 -19.13
C LEU A 109 -0.98 3.34 -19.31
N SER A 110 -1.20 3.78 -20.54
CA SER A 110 -1.67 5.14 -20.82
C SER A 110 -3.10 5.32 -20.31
N TYR A 111 -3.55 6.58 -20.25
CA TYR A 111 -4.91 6.90 -19.82
C TYR A 111 -5.97 6.18 -20.67
N ILE A 112 -5.79 6.16 -21.99
CA ILE A 112 -6.74 5.53 -22.93
C ILE A 112 -6.75 4.02 -22.77
N GLU A 113 -5.58 3.39 -22.67
CA GLU A 113 -5.49 1.94 -22.46
C GLU A 113 -6.12 1.52 -21.13
N ALA A 114 -5.96 2.32 -20.08
CA ALA A 114 -6.60 2.04 -18.80
C ALA A 114 -8.13 2.20 -18.84
N GLN A 115 -8.66 3.15 -19.62
CA GLN A 115 -10.10 3.24 -19.87
C GLN A 115 -10.60 1.98 -20.59
N ASP A 116 -9.94 1.57 -21.66
CA ASP A 116 -10.33 0.39 -22.45
C ASP A 116 -10.24 -0.90 -21.61
N ALA A 117 -9.17 -1.06 -20.82
CA ALA A 117 -8.99 -2.20 -19.92
C ALA A 117 -10.08 -2.23 -18.83
N LEU A 118 -10.38 -1.08 -18.22
CA LEU A 118 -11.45 -1.00 -17.21
C LEU A 118 -12.83 -1.33 -17.82
N ASP A 119 -13.10 -0.88 -19.04
CA ASP A 119 -14.33 -1.19 -19.76
C ASP A 119 -14.42 -2.69 -20.11
N PHE A 120 -13.30 -3.35 -20.39
CA PHE A 120 -13.24 -4.80 -20.57
C PHE A 120 -13.53 -5.57 -19.28
N TYR A 121 -12.91 -5.20 -18.16
CA TYR A 121 -13.07 -5.93 -16.89
C TYR A 121 -14.35 -5.62 -16.14
N CYS A 122 -14.85 -4.39 -16.28
CA CYS A 122 -16.04 -3.92 -15.59
C CYS A 122 -16.98 -3.23 -16.57
N PRO A 123 -17.57 -3.95 -17.54
CA PRO A 123 -18.41 -3.36 -18.56
C PRO A 123 -19.52 -2.51 -17.94
N TYR A 124 -19.52 -1.23 -18.29
CA TYR A 124 -20.56 -0.29 -17.87
C TYR A 124 -21.74 -0.37 -18.84
N GLY A 125 -22.93 0.01 -18.37
CA GLY A 125 -24.11 0.13 -19.23
C GLY A 125 -23.88 1.10 -20.38
N LYS A 126 -24.60 0.90 -21.49
CA LYS A 126 -24.65 1.88 -22.58
C LYS A 126 -25.49 3.09 -22.16
N SER A 127 -25.11 4.29 -22.58
CA SER A 127 -25.96 5.48 -22.51
C SER A 127 -27.28 5.23 -23.24
N ALA A 128 -28.30 6.05 -22.98
CA ALA A 128 -29.58 6.04 -23.71
C ALA A 128 -29.38 6.14 -25.24
N ASP A 129 -28.25 6.70 -25.65
CA ASP A 129 -27.85 6.96 -27.05
C ASP A 129 -27.04 5.80 -27.66
N GLY A 130 -26.89 4.68 -26.93
CA GLY A 130 -26.18 3.48 -27.38
C GLY A 130 -24.66 3.55 -27.32
N GLN A 131 -24.08 4.68 -26.90
CA GLN A 131 -22.63 4.84 -26.68
C GLN A 131 -22.19 4.28 -25.33
N THR A 132 -20.99 3.70 -25.27
CA THR A 132 -20.34 3.34 -24.01
C THR A 132 -20.04 4.63 -23.24
N ILE A 133 -20.53 4.73 -22.00
CA ILE A 133 -20.22 5.88 -21.14
C ILE A 133 -18.73 5.79 -20.79
N LYS A 134 -17.93 6.72 -21.30
CA LYS A 134 -16.50 6.79 -20.98
C LYS A 134 -16.34 7.24 -19.54
N ARG A 135 -15.59 6.48 -18.75
CA ARG A 135 -15.28 6.81 -17.36
C ARG A 135 -14.11 7.76 -17.29
N GLU A 136 -14.31 8.88 -16.60
CA GLU A 136 -13.23 9.82 -16.33
C GLU A 136 -12.54 9.47 -15.02
N PHE A 137 -11.22 9.29 -15.07
CA PHE A 137 -10.42 9.11 -13.86
C PHE A 137 -10.12 10.46 -13.23
N LYS A 138 -10.14 10.52 -11.89
CA LYS A 138 -9.68 11.70 -11.17
C LYS A 138 -8.20 11.93 -11.44
N LYS A 139 -7.83 13.21 -11.52
CA LYS A 139 -6.42 13.61 -11.60
C LYS A 139 -5.74 13.29 -10.27
N SER A 140 -4.64 12.56 -10.30
CA SER A 140 -3.82 12.35 -9.10
C SER A 140 -3.38 13.69 -8.49
N THR A 141 -3.52 13.78 -7.17
CA THR A 141 -3.09 14.93 -6.38
C THR A 141 -1.64 14.78 -5.90
N THR A 142 -1.17 13.54 -5.78
CA THR A 142 0.16 13.21 -5.27
C THR A 142 1.22 13.07 -6.36
N LEU A 143 0.83 12.70 -7.58
CA LEU A 143 1.74 12.50 -8.69
C LEU A 143 1.65 13.70 -9.63
N LYS A 144 2.72 14.50 -9.66
CA LYS A 144 2.91 15.55 -10.67
C LYS A 144 3.76 14.98 -11.79
N LYS A 145 3.16 14.80 -12.97
CA LYS A 145 3.87 14.49 -14.23
C LYS A 145 4.29 15.78 -14.91
#